data_AF-A0AAD9S2H8-F1
#
_entry.id   AF-A0AAD9S2H8-F1
#
_cell.length_a   1.000
_cell.length_b   1.000
_cell.length_c   1.000
_cell.angle_alpha   90.00
_cell.angle_beta   90.00
_cell.angle_gamma   90.00
#
_symmetry.space_group_name_H-M   'P 1'
#
loop_
_entity.id
_entity.type
_entity.pdbx_description
1 polymer ?
#
loop_
_entity_poly.entity_id
_entity_poly.type
_entity_poly.pdbx_seq_one_letter_code
_entity_poly.pdbx_strand_id
1 'polypeptide(L)'
;MGRWGMCLFQGDQDLEIRGDITNAMDLVRPDDDDYDPDKELQSTAFREKLDSGLCDKLFKEFRAKEKSVLSWMGLFPDSKMHTVLLAAMVMQSGAKISDDNMQHLRDIVPRIHSSPGYAWPLNDDGFRDPGKVQFLAALEHYKPGTPRTFEEMSCYYCGKIQADIGKKLSVCARCKVASYCGHDCQKAHWSAHKPSCFDHKNPPMMLNV
;
A
#
# COMPACT_ATOMS: atom_id res chain seq x y z
N MET A 1 12.12 -14.27 5.42
CA MET A 1 11.43 -14.10 6.71
C MET A 1 10.03 -13.58 6.38
N GLY A 2 9.01 -13.78 7.22
CA GLY A 2 7.64 -13.36 6.87
C GLY A 2 7.51 -11.84 6.78
N ARG A 3 6.59 -11.33 5.94
CA ARG A 3 6.31 -9.90 5.82
C ARG A 3 5.80 -9.31 7.13
N TRP A 4 6.47 -8.27 7.60
CA TRP A 4 6.05 -7.49 8.76
C TRP A 4 5.09 -6.36 8.33
N GLY A 5 4.13 -6.03 9.18
CA GLY A 5 3.17 -4.95 8.90
C GLY A 5 1.96 -5.34 8.06
N MET A 6 0.99 -4.43 8.05
CA MET A 6 -0.36 -4.60 7.50
C MET A 6 -0.67 -3.56 6.41
N CYS A 7 0.11 -2.49 6.34
CA CYS A 7 -0.03 -1.43 5.34
C CYS A 7 0.98 -1.59 4.21
N LEU A 8 0.84 -0.79 3.15
CA LEU A 8 1.85 -0.67 2.10
C LEU A 8 3.17 -0.13 2.67
N PHE A 9 4.29 -0.50 2.06
CA PHE A 9 5.64 -0.08 2.42
C PHE A 9 6.14 -0.60 3.77
N GLN A 10 5.48 -1.60 4.36
CA GLN A 10 5.93 -2.23 5.61
C GLN A 10 6.58 -3.60 5.37
N GLY A 11 6.26 -4.23 4.25
CA GLY A 11 6.78 -5.55 3.90
C GLY A 11 8.11 -5.51 3.17
N ASP A 12 8.96 -6.52 3.38
CA ASP A 12 10.25 -6.67 2.68
C ASP A 12 10.11 -6.50 1.16
N GLN A 13 9.13 -7.17 0.54
CA GLN A 13 8.85 -7.05 -0.89
C GLN A 13 8.38 -5.65 -1.31
N ASP A 14 7.59 -4.97 -0.46
CA ASP A 14 7.18 -3.59 -0.77
C ASP A 14 8.39 -2.65 -0.74
N LEU A 15 9.34 -2.91 0.17
CA LEU A 15 10.57 -2.12 0.33
C LEU A 15 11.53 -2.34 -0.83
N GLU A 16 11.65 -3.58 -1.34
CA GLU A 16 12.38 -3.89 -2.56
C GLU A 16 11.79 -3.14 -3.76
N ILE A 17 10.47 -3.24 -3.96
CA ILE A 17 9.78 -2.54 -5.06
C ILE A 17 9.89 -1.02 -4.91
N ARG A 18 9.77 -0.50 -3.67
CA ARG A 18 9.99 0.93 -3.37
C ARG A 18 11.39 1.34 -3.78
N GLY A 19 12.42 0.55 -3.47
CA GLY A 19 13.79 0.79 -3.91
C GLY A 19 13.91 0.86 -5.44
N ASP A 20 13.32 -0.08 -6.16
CA ASP A 20 13.30 -0.09 -7.63
C ASP A 20 12.61 1.15 -8.21
N ILE A 21 11.50 1.59 -7.62
CA ILE A 21 10.78 2.80 -8.05
C ILE A 21 11.59 4.05 -7.73
N THR A 22 12.18 4.17 -6.55
CA THR A 22 13.06 5.29 -6.16
C THR A 22 14.25 5.41 -7.11
N ASN A 23 14.85 4.28 -7.48
CA ASN A 23 15.89 4.22 -8.51
C ASN A 23 15.36 4.71 -9.88
N ALA A 24 14.20 4.23 -10.31
CA ALA A 24 13.59 4.66 -11.59
C ALA A 24 13.20 6.15 -11.61
N MET A 25 12.92 6.72 -10.43
CA MET A 25 12.64 8.14 -10.22
C MET A 25 13.89 9.04 -10.19
N ASP A 26 15.09 8.44 -10.20
CA ASP A 26 16.37 9.12 -9.98
C ASP A 26 16.38 9.88 -8.64
N LEU A 27 15.87 9.21 -7.61
CA LEU A 27 15.83 9.67 -6.21
C LEU A 27 16.91 8.99 -5.36
N VAL A 28 17.93 8.37 -5.95
CA VAL A 28 19.02 7.77 -5.18
C VAL A 28 20.29 8.58 -5.37
N ARG A 29 20.91 8.95 -4.25
CA ARG A 29 22.19 9.67 -4.18
C ARG A 29 23.15 8.84 -3.34
N PRO A 30 23.94 7.93 -3.96
CA PRO A 30 24.81 7.02 -3.22
C PRO A 30 25.96 7.71 -2.47
N ASP A 31 26.32 8.92 -2.91
CA ASP A 31 27.48 9.66 -2.39
C ASP A 31 27.09 10.68 -1.29
N ASP A 32 25.82 10.71 -0.88
CA ASP A 32 25.29 11.67 0.09
C ASP A 32 24.53 10.93 1.20
N ASP A 33 25.22 10.62 2.30
CA ASP A 33 24.66 9.90 3.45
C ASP A 33 23.56 10.71 4.17
N ASP A 34 23.51 12.03 3.98
CA ASP A 34 22.48 12.92 4.56
C ASP A 34 21.24 13.05 3.67
N TYR A 35 21.27 12.50 2.44
CA TYR A 35 20.17 12.56 1.49
C TYR A 35 19.02 11.63 1.89
N ASP A 36 17.85 12.22 2.07
CA ASP A 36 16.62 11.52 2.45
C ASP A 36 15.67 11.48 1.24
N PRO A 37 15.53 10.33 0.56
CA PRO A 37 14.68 10.21 -0.64
C PRO A 37 13.21 10.49 -0.34
N ASP A 38 12.76 10.27 0.90
CA ASP A 38 11.37 10.48 1.28
C ASP A 38 11.05 11.96 1.42
N LYS A 39 12.02 12.76 1.89
CA LYS A 39 11.89 14.23 1.89
C LYS A 39 11.89 14.79 0.48
N GLU A 40 12.74 14.28 -0.41
CA GLU A 40 12.76 14.74 -1.80
C GLU A 40 11.46 14.36 -2.52
N LEU A 41 10.94 13.14 -2.32
CA LEU A 41 9.66 12.69 -2.87
C LEU A 41 8.49 13.60 -2.46
N GLN A 42 8.54 14.15 -1.25
CA GLN A 42 7.53 15.08 -0.72
C GLN A 42 7.78 16.55 -1.10
N SER A 43 8.88 16.86 -1.80
CA SER A 43 9.21 18.22 -2.19
C SER A 43 8.32 18.74 -3.31
N THR A 44 8.09 20.05 -3.34
CA THR A 44 7.33 20.70 -4.43
C THR A 44 8.04 20.57 -5.78
N ALA A 45 9.38 20.63 -5.78
CA ALA A 45 10.19 20.50 -6.99
C ALA A 45 10.04 19.10 -7.61
N PHE A 46 10.06 18.05 -6.79
CA PHE A 46 9.89 16.70 -7.29
C PHE A 46 8.47 16.42 -7.78
N ARG A 47 7.46 16.99 -7.10
CA ARG A 47 6.08 16.96 -7.60
C ARG A 47 5.96 17.57 -9.00
N GLU A 48 6.58 18.72 -9.25
CA GLU A 48 6.59 19.33 -10.59
C GLU A 48 7.31 18.45 -11.61
N LYS A 49 8.40 17.77 -11.23
CA LYS A 49 9.09 16.77 -12.07
C LYS A 49 8.14 15.63 -12.44
N LEU A 50 7.37 15.10 -11.50
CA LEU A 50 6.36 14.07 -11.77
C LEU A 50 5.26 14.59 -12.70
N ASP A 51 4.71 15.77 -12.42
CA ASP A 51 3.65 16.42 -13.20
C ASP A 51 4.11 16.79 -14.62
N SER A 52 5.42 16.99 -14.85
CA SER A 52 6.00 17.31 -16.17
C SER A 52 6.01 16.13 -17.17
N GLY A 53 5.58 14.94 -16.74
CA GLY A 53 5.45 13.75 -17.60
C GLY A 53 6.28 12.55 -17.14
N LEU A 54 7.11 12.69 -16.12
CA LEU A 54 7.82 11.55 -15.52
C LEU A 54 6.84 10.51 -14.97
N CYS A 55 5.74 10.95 -14.35
CA CYS A 55 4.68 10.07 -13.83
C CYS A 55 4.15 9.13 -14.93
N ASP A 56 3.66 9.68 -16.05
CA ASP A 56 3.11 8.88 -17.14
C ASP A 56 4.16 7.97 -17.80
N LYS A 57 5.42 8.42 -17.90
CA LYS A 57 6.52 7.59 -18.39
C LYS A 57 6.71 6.34 -17.51
N LEU A 58 6.81 6.53 -16.19
CA LEU A 58 7.00 5.43 -15.24
C LEU A 58 5.81 4.46 -15.24
N PHE A 59 4.57 4.97 -15.29
CA PHE A 59 3.38 4.13 -15.43
C PHE A 59 3.44 3.28 -16.70
N LYS A 60 3.81 3.86 -17.85
CA LYS A 60 3.95 3.13 -19.11
C LYS A 60 5.00 2.00 -19.00
N GLU A 61 6.14 2.27 -18.37
CA GLU A 61 7.21 1.29 -18.18
C GLU A 61 6.79 0.13 -17.28
N PHE A 62 6.17 0.39 -16.13
CA PHE A 62 5.71 -0.69 -15.24
C PHE A 62 4.51 -1.45 -15.81
N ARG A 63 3.56 -0.77 -16.47
CA ARG A 63 2.43 -1.42 -17.15
C ARG A 63 2.89 -2.40 -18.23
N ALA A 64 3.98 -2.09 -18.93
CA ALA A 64 4.55 -3.01 -19.93
C ALA A 64 5.09 -4.31 -19.29
N LYS A 65 5.50 -4.26 -18.01
CA LYS A 65 6.03 -5.41 -17.26
C LYS A 65 4.95 -6.25 -16.57
N GLU A 66 3.71 -5.77 -16.48
CA GLU A 66 2.59 -6.47 -15.82
C GLU A 66 2.21 -7.82 -16.43
N LYS A 67 2.57 -8.03 -17.71
CA LYS A 67 2.31 -9.29 -18.43
C LYS A 67 3.48 -10.27 -18.38
N SER A 68 4.46 -10.04 -17.50
CA SER A 68 5.63 -10.90 -17.38
C SER A 68 5.22 -12.34 -17.03
N VAL A 69 5.56 -13.27 -17.90
CA VAL A 69 5.29 -14.71 -17.74
C VAL A 69 5.92 -15.27 -16.46
N LEU A 70 7.06 -14.70 -16.04
CA LEU A 70 7.76 -15.10 -14.81
C LEU A 70 6.96 -14.77 -13.54
N SER A 71 6.11 -13.73 -13.58
CA SER A 71 5.18 -13.39 -12.49
C SER A 71 4.00 -14.37 -12.44
N TRP A 72 3.45 -14.79 -13.59
CA TRP A 72 2.41 -15.85 -13.65
C TRP A 72 2.89 -17.19 -13.07
N MET A 73 4.18 -17.51 -13.19
CA MET A 73 4.77 -18.73 -12.64
C MET A 73 5.04 -18.66 -11.13
N GLY A 74 4.72 -17.54 -10.45
CA GLY A 74 4.91 -17.38 -9.01
C GLY A 74 6.38 -17.33 -8.57
N LEU A 75 7.30 -17.08 -9.51
CA LEU A 75 8.74 -17.01 -9.24
C LEU A 75 9.20 -15.61 -8.82
N PHE A 76 8.34 -14.61 -8.98
CA PHE A 76 8.59 -13.20 -8.69
C PHE A 76 7.29 -12.54 -8.17
N PRO A 77 7.39 -11.42 -7.43
CA PRO A 77 6.24 -10.62 -6.99
C PRO A 77 5.20 -10.42 -8.09
N ASP A 78 3.91 -10.22 -7.74
CA ASP A 78 2.94 -9.79 -8.75
C ASP A 78 3.46 -8.49 -9.36
N SER A 79 3.83 -8.53 -10.64
CA SER A 79 4.40 -7.38 -11.35
C SER A 79 3.49 -6.15 -11.30
N LYS A 80 2.19 -6.34 -11.07
CA LYS A 80 1.21 -5.26 -10.84
C LYS A 80 1.47 -4.47 -9.55
N MET A 81 2.15 -5.04 -8.56
CA MET A 81 2.52 -4.32 -7.33
C MET A 81 3.46 -3.16 -7.59
N HIS A 82 4.29 -3.21 -8.63
CA HIS A 82 5.11 -2.06 -9.04
C HIS A 82 4.24 -0.87 -9.46
N THR A 83 3.18 -1.13 -10.24
CA THR A 83 2.22 -0.11 -10.65
C THR A 83 1.45 0.45 -9.44
N VAL A 84 1.06 -0.41 -8.50
CA VAL A 84 0.38 0.00 -7.26
C VAL A 84 1.28 0.86 -6.38
N LEU A 85 2.51 0.43 -6.12
CA LEU A 85 3.45 1.13 -5.25
C LEU A 85 3.95 2.43 -5.91
N LEU A 86 4.12 2.46 -7.24
CA LEU A 86 4.36 3.70 -7.98
C LEU A 86 3.21 4.68 -7.73
N ALA A 87 1.97 4.24 -7.91
CA ALA A 87 0.80 5.09 -7.69
C ALA A 87 0.72 5.58 -6.24
N ALA A 88 1.03 4.74 -5.26
CA ALA A 88 1.09 5.12 -3.85
C ALA A 88 2.15 6.21 -3.60
N MET A 89 3.36 6.06 -4.16
CA MET A 89 4.42 7.08 -4.05
C MET A 89 4.05 8.40 -4.75
N VAL A 90 3.42 8.32 -5.92
CA VAL A 90 2.91 9.51 -6.63
C VAL A 90 1.80 10.19 -5.80
N MET A 91 0.89 9.43 -5.20
CA MET A 91 -0.12 9.98 -4.28
C MET A 91 0.51 10.59 -3.01
N GLN A 92 1.61 10.04 -2.49
CA GLN A 92 2.38 10.63 -1.37
C GLN A 92 2.99 11.97 -1.74
N SER A 93 3.50 12.14 -2.96
CA SER A 93 3.99 13.45 -3.45
C SER A 93 2.86 14.45 -3.72
N GLY A 94 1.62 13.98 -3.88
CA GLY A 94 0.50 14.78 -4.34
C GLY A 94 0.54 15.13 -5.83
N ALA A 95 1.46 14.56 -6.62
CA ALA A 95 1.52 14.74 -8.07
C ALA A 95 0.33 14.08 -8.78
N LYS A 96 -0.13 14.68 -9.87
CA LYS A 96 -1.30 14.24 -10.64
C LYS A 96 -1.04 12.89 -11.29
N ILE A 97 -2.03 12.00 -11.18
CA ILE A 97 -2.12 10.76 -11.95
C ILE A 97 -3.15 11.00 -13.06
N SER A 98 -2.80 10.64 -14.30
CA SER A 98 -3.72 10.75 -15.44
C SER A 98 -4.94 9.83 -15.31
N ASP A 99 -6.07 10.21 -15.90
CA ASP A 99 -7.31 9.45 -15.79
C ASP A 99 -7.18 8.02 -16.34
N ASP A 100 -6.38 7.83 -17.40
CA ASP A 100 -6.05 6.50 -17.95
C ASP A 100 -5.32 5.62 -16.92
N ASN A 101 -4.30 6.17 -16.25
CA ASN A 101 -3.57 5.45 -15.22
C ASN A 101 -4.44 5.17 -13.99
N MET A 102 -5.31 6.11 -13.59
CA MET A 102 -6.28 5.90 -12.52
C MET A 102 -7.29 4.79 -12.87
N GLN A 103 -7.78 4.74 -14.11
CA GLN A 103 -8.67 3.67 -14.54
C GLN A 103 -7.97 2.31 -14.57
N HIS A 104 -6.74 2.27 -15.08
CA HIS A 104 -5.92 1.05 -15.06
C HIS A 104 -5.73 0.51 -13.64
N LEU A 105 -5.44 1.39 -12.67
CA LEU A 105 -5.34 1.01 -11.25
C LEU A 105 -6.66 0.40 -10.71
N ARG A 106 -7.80 1.00 -11.05
CA ARG A 106 -9.13 0.47 -10.66
C ARG A 106 -9.41 -0.91 -11.26
N ASP A 107 -8.87 -1.20 -12.44
CA ASP A 107 -9.07 -2.48 -13.11
C ASP A 107 -8.18 -3.59 -12.53
N ILE A 108 -6.93 -3.27 -12.16
CA ILE A 108 -5.96 -4.28 -11.69
C ILE A 108 -6.08 -4.57 -10.18
N VAL A 109 -6.29 -3.56 -9.35
CA VAL A 109 -6.21 -3.71 -7.87
C VAL A 109 -7.18 -4.75 -7.32
N PRO A 110 -8.46 -4.82 -7.78
CA PRO A 110 -9.37 -5.85 -7.31
C PRO A 110 -8.88 -7.28 -7.59
N ARG A 111 -8.12 -7.47 -8.68
CA ARG A 111 -7.63 -8.79 -9.15
C ARG A 111 -6.35 -9.25 -8.46
N ILE A 112 -5.61 -8.34 -7.82
CA ILE A 112 -4.40 -8.69 -7.07
C ILE A 112 -4.80 -9.45 -5.80
N HIS A 113 -4.11 -10.55 -5.52
CA HIS A 113 -4.33 -11.35 -4.32
C HIS A 113 -4.16 -10.51 -3.04
N SER A 114 -4.92 -10.85 -2.00
CA SER A 114 -4.82 -10.22 -0.67
C SER A 114 -4.88 -11.28 0.40
N SER A 115 -4.00 -11.16 1.39
CA SER A 115 -3.91 -12.09 2.51
C SER A 115 -4.45 -11.47 3.82
N PRO A 116 -5.34 -12.17 4.55
CA PRO A 116 -5.85 -11.76 5.86
C PRO A 116 -4.83 -12.07 6.97
N GLY A 117 -3.67 -11.40 6.96
CA GLY A 117 -2.63 -11.56 7.97
C GLY A 117 -1.38 -12.27 7.47
N TYR A 118 -0.87 -13.25 8.23
CA TYR A 118 0.36 -13.96 7.86
C TYR A 118 0.19 -14.72 6.55
N ALA A 119 1.11 -14.51 5.61
CA ALA A 119 1.27 -15.36 4.44
C ALA A 119 2.63 -16.04 4.47
N TRP A 120 2.68 -17.21 3.85
CA TRP A 120 3.93 -17.91 3.62
C TRP A 120 4.81 -17.10 2.68
N PRO A 121 6.13 -16.98 2.93
CA PRO A 121 7.02 -16.13 2.13
C PRO A 121 6.97 -16.38 0.61
N LEU A 122 6.70 -17.61 0.19
CA LEU A 122 6.62 -18.00 -1.22
C LEU A 122 5.32 -17.52 -1.91
N ASN A 123 4.29 -17.17 -1.15
CA ASN A 123 2.96 -16.77 -1.64
C ASN A 123 2.56 -15.39 -1.10
N ASP A 124 3.55 -14.57 -0.74
CA ASP A 124 3.34 -13.23 -0.18
C ASP A 124 3.63 -12.15 -1.25
N ASP A 125 2.93 -12.25 -2.38
CA ASP A 125 3.20 -11.51 -3.62
C ASP A 125 2.18 -10.41 -3.95
N GLY A 126 1.28 -10.10 -3.00
CA GLY A 126 0.18 -9.16 -3.18
C GLY A 126 -0.08 -8.26 -1.96
N PHE A 127 -1.34 -7.87 -1.78
CA PHE A 127 -1.73 -7.00 -0.68
C PHE A 127 -1.87 -7.75 0.65
N ARG A 128 -1.80 -7.00 1.74
CA ARG A 128 -2.52 -7.33 2.97
C ARG A 128 -3.90 -6.68 2.93
N ASP A 129 -4.89 -7.33 3.52
CA ASP A 129 -6.28 -6.85 3.52
C ASP A 129 -6.43 -5.35 3.89
N PRO A 130 -5.91 -4.87 5.04
CA PRO A 130 -5.99 -3.46 5.38
C PRO A 130 -5.25 -2.55 4.38
N GLY A 131 -4.09 -2.95 3.86
CA GLY A 131 -3.37 -2.22 2.81
C GLY A 131 -4.15 -2.14 1.49
N LYS A 132 -4.80 -3.24 1.06
CA LYS A 132 -5.66 -3.25 -0.15
C LYS A 132 -6.83 -2.30 0.02
N VAL A 133 -7.50 -2.40 1.15
CA VAL A 133 -8.68 -1.58 1.49
C VAL A 133 -8.29 -0.10 1.58
N GLN A 134 -7.13 0.24 2.16
CA GLN A 134 -6.58 1.60 2.17
C GLN A 134 -6.30 2.14 0.77
N PHE A 135 -5.72 1.31 -0.11
CA PHE A 135 -5.42 1.71 -1.48
C PHE A 135 -6.68 1.91 -2.32
N LEU A 136 -7.67 1.02 -2.17
CA LEU A 136 -8.98 1.19 -2.80
C LEU A 136 -9.66 2.50 -2.36
N ALA A 137 -9.63 2.82 -1.06
CA ALA A 137 -10.13 4.10 -0.56
C ALA A 137 -9.35 5.29 -1.13
N ALA A 138 -8.04 5.13 -1.35
CA ALA A 138 -7.24 6.15 -2.02
C ALA A 138 -7.68 6.38 -3.47
N LEU A 139 -7.99 5.34 -4.24
CA LEU A 139 -8.47 5.48 -5.63
C LEU A 139 -9.81 6.23 -5.74
N GLU A 140 -10.61 6.22 -4.68
CA GLU A 140 -11.89 6.94 -4.59
C GLU A 140 -11.73 8.39 -4.09
N HIS A 141 -10.81 8.63 -3.15
CA HIS A 141 -10.73 9.89 -2.41
C HIS A 141 -9.49 10.73 -2.71
N TYR A 142 -8.53 10.22 -3.48
CA TYR A 142 -7.32 10.94 -3.84
C TYR A 142 -7.65 12.23 -4.61
N LYS A 143 -7.01 13.33 -4.19
CA LYS A 143 -7.14 14.64 -4.81
C LYS A 143 -5.76 15.10 -5.28
N PRO A 144 -5.57 15.36 -6.59
CA PRO A 144 -4.33 15.95 -7.09
C PRO A 144 -3.94 17.19 -6.30
N GLY A 145 -2.69 17.22 -5.88
CA GLY A 145 -2.10 18.29 -5.08
C GLY A 145 -2.25 18.19 -3.58
N THR A 146 -2.95 17.19 -3.06
CA THR A 146 -2.96 16.87 -1.64
C THR A 146 -2.21 15.55 -1.41
N PRO A 147 -1.03 15.57 -0.76
CA PRO A 147 -0.33 14.37 -0.33
C PRO A 147 -1.22 13.41 0.46
N ARG A 148 -1.12 12.10 0.17
CA ARG A 148 -1.80 11.04 0.92
C ARG A 148 -0.79 10.01 1.41
N THR A 149 -0.79 9.74 2.72
CA THR A 149 0.07 8.73 3.33
C THR A 149 -0.54 7.32 3.29
N PHE A 150 0.31 6.31 3.16
CA PHE A 150 -0.04 4.89 3.24
C PHE A 150 0.59 4.17 4.43
N GLU A 151 1.46 4.85 5.19
CA GLU A 151 2.18 4.26 6.32
C GLU A 151 1.38 4.34 7.63
N GLU A 152 0.34 5.18 7.67
CA GLU A 152 -0.58 5.29 8.79
C GLU A 152 -1.63 4.18 8.81
N MET A 153 -2.18 3.92 10.00
CA MET A 153 -3.32 3.02 10.16
C MET A 153 -4.57 3.57 9.43
N SER A 154 -5.20 2.70 8.66
CA SER A 154 -6.47 2.94 7.99
C SER A 154 -7.59 2.13 8.62
N CYS A 155 -8.84 2.43 8.24
CA CYS A 155 -9.95 1.59 8.66
C CYS A 155 -9.87 0.24 7.93
N TYR A 156 -9.87 -0.86 8.69
CA TYR A 156 -9.80 -2.22 8.12
C TYR A 156 -11.01 -2.58 7.25
N TYR A 157 -12.11 -1.83 7.35
CA TYR A 157 -13.30 -2.02 6.53
C TYR A 157 -13.36 -1.08 5.31
N CYS A 158 -13.20 0.23 5.53
CA CYS A 158 -13.44 1.24 4.50
C CYS A 158 -12.17 1.95 4.02
N GLY A 159 -10.99 1.65 4.57
CA GLY A 159 -9.70 2.14 4.11
C GLY A 159 -9.41 3.60 4.40
N LYS A 160 -10.37 4.32 4.98
CA LYS A 160 -10.21 5.73 5.33
C LYS A 160 -9.16 5.90 6.41
N ILE A 161 -8.27 6.87 6.21
CA ILE A 161 -7.25 7.29 7.18
C ILE A 161 -7.77 8.44 8.04
N GLN A 162 -7.03 8.82 9.07
CA GLN A 162 -7.39 9.94 9.95
C GLN A 162 -7.65 11.24 9.17
N ALA A 163 -6.84 11.51 8.12
CA ALA A 163 -7.02 12.68 7.26
C ALA A 163 -8.37 12.69 6.52
N ASP A 164 -8.94 11.53 6.18
CA ASP A 164 -10.24 11.46 5.48
C ASP A 164 -11.43 11.73 6.41
N ILE A 165 -11.30 11.38 7.70
CA ILE A 165 -12.40 11.41 8.68
C ILE A 165 -12.28 12.53 9.71
N GLY A 166 -11.12 13.20 9.79
CA GLY A 166 -10.87 14.28 10.75
C GLY A 166 -10.79 13.85 12.22
N LYS A 167 -10.67 12.55 12.50
CA LYS A 167 -10.62 11.99 13.87
C LYS A 167 -9.73 10.76 13.93
N LYS A 168 -9.20 10.44 15.12
CA LYS A 168 -8.45 9.20 15.35
C LYS A 168 -9.32 7.96 15.14
N LEU A 169 -8.72 6.92 14.58
CA LEU A 169 -9.35 5.62 14.48
C LEU A 169 -9.41 4.93 15.84
N SER A 170 -10.50 4.24 16.10
CA SER A 170 -10.62 3.35 17.26
C SER A 170 -10.01 1.99 16.94
N VAL A 171 -9.19 1.47 17.85
CA VAL A 171 -8.64 0.11 17.74
C VAL A 171 -9.57 -0.90 18.42
N CYS A 172 -9.58 -2.13 17.91
CA CYS A 172 -10.30 -3.23 18.53
C CYS A 172 -9.80 -3.45 19.96
N ALA A 173 -10.71 -3.38 20.95
CA ALA A 173 -10.34 -3.49 22.36
C ALA A 173 -9.70 -4.84 22.73
N ARG A 174 -10.05 -5.91 22.00
CA ARG A 174 -9.56 -7.27 22.23
C ARG A 174 -8.16 -7.48 21.66
N CYS A 175 -7.97 -7.32 20.35
CA CYS A 175 -6.69 -7.60 19.70
C CYS A 175 -5.72 -6.41 19.67
N LYS A 176 -6.23 -5.17 19.72
CA LYS A 176 -5.46 -3.93 19.60
C LYS A 176 -4.68 -3.78 18.28
N VAL A 177 -5.03 -4.57 17.26
CA VAL A 177 -4.42 -4.54 15.92
C VAL A 177 -5.36 -3.88 14.89
N ALA A 178 -6.61 -4.35 14.79
CA ALA A 178 -7.53 -3.83 13.79
C ALA A 178 -8.07 -2.45 14.18
N SER A 179 -8.06 -1.50 13.25
CA SER A 179 -8.52 -0.12 13.41
C SER A 179 -9.78 0.19 12.60
N TYR A 180 -10.65 1.03 13.15
CA TYR A 180 -11.94 1.39 12.57
C TYR A 180 -12.24 2.87 12.72
N CYS A 181 -12.92 3.47 11.74
CA CYS A 181 -13.39 4.86 11.85
C CYS A 181 -14.65 5.00 12.74
N GLY A 182 -15.26 3.88 13.14
CA GLY A 182 -16.43 3.84 14.01
C GLY A 182 -16.98 2.42 14.19
N HIS A 183 -17.98 2.30 15.06
CA HIS A 183 -18.61 1.03 15.43
C HIS A 183 -19.26 0.31 14.22
N ASP A 184 -19.83 1.05 13.27
CA ASP A 184 -20.48 0.44 12.11
C ASP A 184 -19.49 -0.30 11.20
N CYS A 185 -18.30 0.28 10.98
CA CYS A 185 -17.23 -0.37 10.23
C CYS A 185 -16.67 -1.59 10.98
N GLN A 186 -16.58 -1.51 12.32
CA GLN A 186 -16.19 -2.66 13.14
C GLN A 186 -17.20 -3.81 13.02
N LYS A 187 -18.50 -3.50 13.09
CA LYS A 187 -19.58 -4.49 12.96
C LYS A 187 -19.61 -5.11 11.57
N ALA A 188 -19.43 -4.31 10.51
CA ALA A 188 -19.40 -4.79 9.14
C ALA A 188 -18.20 -5.71 8.86
N HIS A 189 -17.03 -5.40 9.42
CA HIS A 189 -15.82 -6.23 9.28
C HIS A 189 -15.78 -7.45 10.22
N TRP A 190 -16.70 -7.55 11.18
CA TRP A 190 -16.61 -8.54 12.26
C TRP A 190 -16.54 -9.99 11.78
N SER A 191 -17.28 -10.38 10.74
CA SER A 191 -17.27 -11.75 10.22
C SER A 191 -15.87 -12.17 9.74
N ALA A 192 -15.16 -11.27 9.05
CA ALA A 192 -13.80 -11.48 8.58
C ALA A 192 -12.75 -11.32 9.69
N HIS A 193 -12.98 -10.40 10.64
CA HIS A 193 -12.04 -10.15 11.74
C HIS A 193 -12.07 -11.20 12.85
N LYS A 194 -13.26 -11.74 13.17
CA LYS A 194 -13.47 -12.62 14.33
C LYS A 194 -12.49 -13.80 14.41
N PRO A 195 -12.14 -14.51 13.31
CA PRO A 195 -11.19 -15.63 13.36
C PRO A 195 -9.79 -15.23 13.83
N SER A 196 -9.35 -14.00 13.53
CA SER A 196 -8.02 -13.49 13.87
C SER A 196 -8.03 -12.54 15.09
N CYS A 197 -9.17 -12.41 15.77
CA CYS A 197 -9.32 -11.48 16.89
C CYS A 197 -8.94 -12.14 18.23
N PHE A 198 -7.66 -12.06 18.62
CA PHE A 198 -7.14 -12.55 19.90
C PHE A 198 -6.22 -11.53 20.58
N ASP A 199 -6.00 -11.66 21.89
CA ASP A 199 -5.08 -10.78 22.63
C ASP A 199 -3.64 -11.17 22.27
N HIS A 200 -2.98 -10.34 21.47
CA HIS A 200 -1.59 -10.58 21.07
C HIS A 200 -0.58 -10.40 22.22
N LYS A 201 -0.98 -9.77 23.34
CA LYS A 201 -0.12 -9.69 24.54
C LYS A 201 -0.19 -10.97 25.38
N ASN A 202 -1.30 -11.68 25.33
CA ASN A 202 -1.53 -12.95 26.01
C ASN A 202 -2.13 -13.94 25.01
N PRO A 203 -1.32 -14.46 24.06
CA PRO A 203 -1.84 -15.37 23.06
C PRO A 203 -2.38 -16.62 23.74
N PRO A 204 -3.53 -17.17 23.29
CA PRO A 204 -3.99 -18.45 23.80
C PRO A 204 -2.91 -19.50 23.50
N MET A 205 -2.46 -20.22 24.53
CA MET A 205 -1.69 -21.45 24.30
C MET A 205 -2.59 -22.37 23.46
N MET A 206 -2.10 -22.81 22.31
CA MET A 206 -2.74 -23.66 21.29
C MET A 206 -3.35 -22.93 20.09
N LEU A 207 -2.61 -22.93 18.98
CA LEU A 207 -3.14 -23.25 17.65
C LEU A 207 -2.14 -24.18 16.95
N ASN A 208 -2.15 -25.46 17.33
CA ASN A 208 -1.77 -26.54 16.41
C ASN A 208 -3.02 -26.86 15.60
N VAL A 209 -3.15 -26.27 14.41
CA VAL A 209 -4.01 -26.78 13.33
C VAL A 209 -3.23 -26.63 12.03
#